data_AF-A0A316V859-F1
#
_entry.id   AF-A0A316V859-F1
#
_cell.length_a   1.000
_cell.length_b   1.000
_cell.length_c   1.000
_cell.angle_alpha   90.00
_cell.angle_beta   90.00
_cell.angle_gamma   90.00
#
_symmetry.space_group_name_H-M   'P 1'
#
loop_
_entity.id
_entity.type
_entity.pdbx_description
1 polymer ?
#
loop_
_entity_poly.entity_id
_entity_poly.type
_entity_poly.pdbx_seq_one_letter_code
_entity_poly.pdbx_strand_id
1 'polypeptide(L)' 'KAHLRSHSQLKPFSCTHCPRAFSRKHDLERHSRVHSGDKPYLCEACGKGFPRSDALRRH' A
#
# COMPACT_ATOMS: atom_id res chain seq x y z
N LYS A 1 -5.20 8.73 20.69
CA LYS A 1 -3.80 9.03 20.27
C LYS A 1 -3.50 8.78 18.77
N ALA A 2 -4.28 8.01 18.00
CA ALA A 2 -4.07 7.84 16.55
C ALA A 2 -4.58 9.02 15.69
N HIS A 3 -5.62 9.72 16.15
CA HIS A 3 -6.21 10.87 15.44
C HIS A 3 -5.28 12.10 15.35
N LEU A 4 -4.37 12.29 16.31
CA LEU A 4 -3.43 13.42 16.33
C LEU A 4 -2.30 13.29 15.30
N ARG A 5 -1.95 12.06 14.88
CA ARG A 5 -0.94 11.82 13.83
C ARG A 5 -1.40 12.19 12.43
N SER A 6 -2.70 12.45 12.23
CA SER A 6 -3.23 12.98 10.97
C SER A 6 -2.97 14.49 10.84
N HIS A 7 -2.90 15.21 11.96
CA HIS A 7 -2.67 16.66 11.98
C HIS A 7 -1.20 17.03 11.91
N SER A 8 -0.29 16.23 12.46
CA SER A 8 1.13 16.39 12.14
C SER A 8 1.41 15.63 10.85
N GLN A 9 1.87 16.33 9.81
CA GLN A 9 2.32 15.70 8.55
C GLN A 9 3.58 14.81 8.73
N LEU A 10 3.89 14.38 9.95
CA LEU A 10 4.97 13.48 10.26
C LEU A 10 4.59 12.09 9.72
N LYS A 11 5.08 11.84 8.52
CA LYS A 11 5.06 10.55 7.84
C LYS A 11 6.44 9.92 8.01
N PRO A 12 6.72 9.27 9.16
CA PRO A 12 8.06 8.75 9.46
C PRO A 12 8.46 7.59 8.54
N PHE A 13 7.51 7.01 7.79
CA PHE A 13 7.77 5.90 6.90
C PHE A 13 7.82 6.39 5.45
N SER A 14 9.00 6.77 4.98
CA SER A 14 9.26 7.15 3.59
C SER A 14 9.56 5.93 2.71
N CYS A 15 9.13 5.99 1.45
CA CYS A 15 9.55 5.04 0.43
C CYS A 15 10.95 5.39 -0.07
N THR A 16 11.77 4.36 -0.31
CA THR A 16 13.13 4.52 -0.87
C THR A 16 13.13 4.70 -2.39
N HIS A 17 12.09 4.23 -3.07
CA HIS A 17 11.98 4.27 -4.53
C HIS A 17 11.22 5.48 -5.07
N CYS A 18 10.53 6.24 -4.22
CA CYS A 18 9.75 7.41 -4.64
C CYS A 18 9.53 8.39 -3.47
N PRO A 19 9.14 9.66 -3.72
CA PRO A 19 8.98 10.67 -2.67
C PRO A 19 7.74 10.47 -1.78
N ARG A 20 7.05 9.32 -1.85
CA ARG A 20 5.87 9.06 -1.01
C ARG A 20 6.29 8.70 0.41
N ALA A 21 5.61 9.29 1.37
CA ALA A 21 5.72 8.92 2.78
C ALA A 21 4.35 8.59 3.38
N PHE A 22 4.38 7.73 4.40
CA PHE A 22 3.22 7.13 5.05
C PHE A 22 3.28 7.33 6.56
N SER A 23 2.10 7.43 7.19
CA SER A 23 1.98 7.60 8.64
C SER A 23 2.09 6.28 9.40
N ARG A 24 1.98 5.14 8.69
CA ARG A 24 2.06 3.78 9.24
C ARG A 24 2.98 2.90 8.41
N LYS A 25 3.67 1.97 9.08
CA LYS A 25 4.60 1.02 8.43
C LYS A 25 3.88 0.11 7.43
N HIS A 26 2.73 -0.45 7.78
CA HIS A 26 1.98 -1.35 6.88
C HIS A 26 1.51 -0.65 5.59
N ASP A 27 1.27 0.67 5.65
CA ASP A 27 0.90 1.45 4.47
C ASP A 27 2.10 1.58 3.52
N LEU A 28 3.31 1.75 4.05
CA LEU A 28 4.57 1.73 3.29
C LEU A 28 4.86 0.33 2.72
N GLU A 29 4.78 -0.72 3.52
CA GLU A 29 5.03 -2.11 3.07
C GLU A 29 4.07 -2.50 1.93
N ARG A 30 2.80 -2.14 2.05
CA ARG A 30 1.82 -2.33 0.98
C ARG A 30 2.15 -1.50 -0.26
N HIS A 31 2.63 -0.27 -0.08
CA HIS A 31 3.05 0.57 -1.19
C HIS A 31 4.28 0.00 -1.92
N SER A 32 5.22 -0.62 -1.21
CA SER A 32 6.41 -1.23 -1.83
C SER A 32 6.08 -2.28 -2.88
N ARG A 33 4.94 -2.98 -2.74
CA ARG A 33 4.44 -3.95 -3.75
C ARG A 33 4.21 -3.32 -5.12
N VAL A 34 3.94 -2.02 -5.18
CA VAL A 34 3.80 -1.28 -6.45
C VAL A 34 5.11 -1.23 -7.21
N HIS A 35 6.24 -1.11 -6.50
CA HIS A 35 7.58 -1.08 -7.11
C HIS A 35 8.06 -2.48 -7.48
N SER A 36 7.79 -3.47 -6.62
CA SER A 36 8.16 -4.86 -6.89
C SER A 36 7.26 -5.55 -7.94
N GLY A 37 6.11 -4.95 -8.28
CA GLY A 37 5.11 -5.58 -9.14
C GLY A 37 4.38 -6.76 -8.48
N ASP A 38 4.58 -6.96 -7.18
CA ASP A 38 4.02 -8.08 -6.43
C ASP A 38 2.50 -7.98 -6.37
N LYS A 39 1.84 -9.03 -6.85
CA LYS A 39 0.39 -9.15 -7.00
C LYS A 39 -0.07 -10.49 -6.44
N PRO A 40 -0.06 -10.65 -5.11
CA PRO A 40 -0.39 -11.93 -4.48
C PRO A 40 -1.87 -12.30 -4.62
N TYR A 41 -2.73 -11.34 -4.99
CA TYR A 41 -4.17 -11.56 -5.14
C TYR A 41 -4.52 -11.70 -6.62
N LEU A 42 -4.74 -12.92 -7.07
CA LEU A 42 -5.12 -13.22 -8.45
C LEU A 42 -6.64 -13.43 -8.54
N CYS A 43 -7.26 -12.84 -9.57
CA CYS A 43 -8.61 -13.18 -9.95
C CYS A 43 -8.59 -14.52 -10.70
N GLU A 44 -9.23 -15.54 -10.16
CA GLU A 44 -9.25 -16.88 -10.78
C GLU A 44 -10.04 -16.90 -12.09
N ALA A 45 -11.02 -15.99 -12.26
CA ALA A 45 -11.85 -15.94 -13.46
C ALA A 45 -11.14 -15.34 -14.68
N CYS A 46 -10.25 -14.35 -14.48
CA CYS A 46 -9.60 -13.62 -15.58
C CYS A 46 -8.07 -13.58 -15.51
N GLY A 47 -7.47 -14.17 -14.47
CA GLY A 47 -6.01 -14.19 -14.23
C GLY A 47 -5.41 -12.85 -13.80
N LYS A 48 -6.22 -11.80 -13.59
CA LYS A 48 -5.71 -10.46 -13.28
C LYS A 48 -5.19 -10.39 -11.84
N GLY A 49 -3.94 -9.95 -11.68
CA GLY A 49 -3.30 -9.78 -10.38
C GLY A 49 -3.46 -8.39 -9.76
N PHE A 50 -3.65 -8.38 -8.45
CA PHE A 50 -3.86 -7.19 -7.63
C PHE A 50 -2.88 -7.16 -6.45
N PRO A 51 -2.39 -5.96 -6.06
CA PRO A 51 -1.49 -5.81 -4.93
C PRO A 51 -2.20 -5.90 -3.56
N ARG A 52 -3.55 -5.85 -3.55
CA ARG A 52 -4.38 -5.81 -2.34
C ARG A 52 -5.67 -6.62 -2.50
N SER A 53 -6.14 -7.25 -1.43
CA SER A 53 -7.39 -8.04 -1.41
C SER A 53 -8.63 -7.17 -1.65
N ASP A 54 -8.67 -5.95 -1.11
CA ASP A 54 -9.78 -5.02 -1.34
C ASP A 54 -9.86 -4.56 -2.80
N ALA A 55 -8.70 -4.50 -3.50
CA ALA A 55 -8.66 -4.20 -4.92
C ALA A 55 -9.20 -5.37 -5.75
N LEU A 56 -8.87 -6.62 -5.40
CA LEU A 56 -9.46 -7.82 -6.02
C LEU A 56 -10.97 -7.92 -5.74
N ARG A 57 -11.41 -7.63 -4.51
CA ARG A 57 -12.84 -7.71 -4.15
C ARG A 57 -13.73 -6.72 -4.89
N ARG A 58 -13.18 -5.55 -5.26
CA ARG A 58 -13.91 -4.52 -6.04
C ARG A 58 -13.77 -4.72 -7.55
N HIS A 59 -12.78 -5.49 -7.97
CA HIS A 59 -12.54 -5.80 -9.38
C HIS A 59 -13.66 -6.67 -9.92
#